data_AF-A0A2W6SKN2-F1
#
_entry.id   AF-A0A2W6SKN2-F1
#
_cell.length_a   1.000
_cell.length_b   1.000
_cell.length_c   1.000
_cell.angle_alpha   90.00
_cell.angle_beta   90.00
_cell.angle_gamma   90.00
#
_symmetry.space_group_name_H-M   'P 1'
#
loop_
_entity.id
_entity.type
_entity.pdbx_description
1 polymer ?
#
loop_
_entity_poly.entity_id
_entity_poly.type
_entity_poly.pdbx_seq_one_letter_code
_entity_poly.pdbx_strand_id
1 'polypeptide(L)'
;MGTPANTLLLFGVTGDLSRRMLLPSLFNLDSDGLLPAGLRIFGTARQPIGDDGLRQTAREALEPIVADRGLDRAILDRFVARLSYVAADASDPRTFDALSDAIRDRVKDGLAIFLSTAPSLFESTIAGLEQAGLAGPEVRLALEKPLGQDLASSCEINDAVARVFPEDRTFRIDHYLGKETVQNLIALRFGNVLFEPLWNAQGIEHVQITVSETVGLEGRTGYFDGMGSLRDMVQNHMLQLLALVAMEAPTEFAANAVRDEKVKVLRALRPIDATAAARETVIGQYVAGAVGGKPVPGYIDELGAPSETETFVAIKAHVDNWRWHGVPFYLRTGKRLPTRKSEIVIQFRAVPHSIFAGRSAALHPNRLVISIQPDENISLTMMAKQPGLDRGGIRLREVPLDIRMPNAFADVRKRIAYERLWIDLIEGLPTLFVRRDEVEAQWQWIDAIREGWATNSMSPKPYAAGTWGPAAAIALTERDGVSWND
;
A
#
# COMPACT_ATOMS: atom_id res chain seq x y z
N MET A 1 18.81 -12.34 -13.51
CA MET A 1 18.52 -12.39 -12.06
C MET A 1 19.82 -12.08 -11.34
N GLY A 2 19.79 -11.24 -10.30
CA GLY A 2 20.98 -10.96 -9.49
C GLY A 2 21.31 -12.12 -8.55
N THR A 3 22.53 -12.15 -8.02
CA THR A 3 22.88 -13.06 -6.93
C THR A 3 22.06 -12.73 -5.69
N PRO A 4 21.34 -13.67 -5.07
CA PRO A 4 20.60 -13.40 -3.84
C PRO A 4 21.53 -12.93 -2.72
N ALA A 5 21.11 -11.94 -1.92
CA ALA A 5 21.90 -11.42 -0.83
C ALA A 5 22.08 -12.46 0.29
N ASN A 6 23.33 -12.73 0.69
CA ASN A 6 23.66 -13.65 1.77
C ASN A 6 23.77 -12.95 3.14
N THR A 7 23.57 -11.63 3.19
CA THR A 7 23.50 -10.84 4.42
C THR A 7 22.37 -9.82 4.34
N LEU A 8 21.63 -9.67 5.43
CA LEU A 8 20.62 -8.62 5.62
C LEU A 8 21.02 -7.73 6.81
N LEU A 9 20.99 -6.41 6.65
CA LEU A 9 21.18 -5.41 7.70
C LEU A 9 19.88 -4.62 7.91
N LEU A 10 19.27 -4.74 9.09
CA LEU A 10 18.00 -4.11 9.44
C LEU A 10 18.23 -2.98 10.46
N PHE A 11 18.12 -1.73 10.00
CA PHE A 11 18.11 -0.55 10.87
C PHE A 11 16.75 -0.37 11.52
N GLY A 12 16.74 0.00 12.81
CA GLY A 12 15.50 0.15 13.58
C GLY A 12 14.93 -1.18 14.07
N VAL A 13 15.76 -2.23 14.18
CA VAL A 13 15.34 -3.61 14.51
C VAL A 13 14.55 -3.73 15.82
N THR A 14 14.71 -2.79 16.76
CA THR A 14 14.01 -2.78 18.05
C THR A 14 12.62 -2.11 18.01
N GLY A 15 12.25 -1.45 16.90
CA GLY A 15 11.01 -0.69 16.74
C GLY A 15 9.74 -1.52 16.50
N ASP A 16 8.57 -0.86 16.58
CA ASP A 16 7.25 -1.51 16.50
C ASP A 16 7.04 -2.27 15.17
N LEU A 17 7.34 -1.62 14.04
CA LEU A 17 7.24 -2.25 12.71
C LEU A 17 8.11 -3.52 12.60
N SER A 18 9.32 -3.48 13.17
CA SER A 18 10.23 -4.62 13.18
C SER A 18 9.64 -5.81 13.92
N ARG A 19 9.14 -5.58 15.15
CA ARG A 19 8.55 -6.60 16.01
C ARG A 19 7.24 -7.18 15.43
N ARG A 20 6.38 -6.32 14.86
CA ARG A 20 5.03 -6.72 14.42
C ARG A 20 4.96 -7.26 13.00
N MET A 21 5.86 -6.84 12.12
CA MET A 21 5.78 -7.16 10.69
C MET A 21 7.08 -7.75 10.14
N LEU A 22 8.24 -7.13 10.40
CA LEU A 22 9.48 -7.48 9.70
C LEU A 22 10.07 -8.81 10.18
N LEU A 23 10.30 -8.96 11.49
CA LEU A 23 10.81 -10.20 12.10
C LEU A 23 9.81 -11.35 11.91
N PRO A 24 8.49 -11.18 12.16
CA PRO A 24 7.46 -12.14 11.76
C PRO A 24 7.54 -12.63 10.32
N SER A 25 7.76 -11.71 9.37
CA SER A 25 7.84 -12.08 7.95
C SER A 25 9.11 -12.87 7.63
N LEU A 26 10.27 -12.45 8.16
CA LEU A 26 11.53 -13.20 8.01
C LEU A 26 11.44 -14.60 8.65
N PHE A 27 10.82 -14.72 9.82
CA PHE A 27 10.60 -16.01 10.48
C PHE A 27 9.67 -16.92 9.67
N ASN A 28 8.56 -16.38 9.15
CA ASN A 28 7.63 -17.10 8.29
C ASN A 28 8.27 -17.60 6.99
N LEU A 29 9.22 -16.85 6.42
CA LEU A 29 10.01 -17.30 5.28
C LEU A 29 11.01 -18.40 5.66
N ASP A 30 11.69 -18.27 6.80
CA ASP A 30 12.63 -19.30 7.29
C ASP A 30 11.91 -20.62 7.61
N SER A 31 10.76 -20.55 8.30
CA SER A 31 9.95 -21.75 8.64
C SER A 31 9.51 -22.52 7.40
N ASP A 32 9.24 -21.80 6.31
CA ASP A 32 8.78 -22.36 5.03
C ASP A 32 9.96 -22.78 4.13
N GLY A 33 11.22 -22.58 4.57
CA GLY A 33 12.43 -22.92 3.81
C GLY A 33 12.75 -21.96 2.66
N LEU A 34 12.15 -20.77 2.64
CA LEU A 34 12.23 -19.79 1.55
C LEU A 34 13.40 -18.80 1.69
N LEU A 35 14.11 -18.78 2.83
CA LEU A 35 15.33 -17.97 3.00
C LEU A 35 16.59 -18.77 2.63
N PRO A 36 17.60 -18.14 2.01
CA PRO A 36 18.90 -18.79 1.77
C PRO A 36 19.50 -19.38 3.05
N ALA A 37 20.04 -20.61 2.95
CA ALA A 37 20.60 -21.32 4.11
C ALA A 37 21.75 -20.53 4.79
N GLY A 38 22.57 -19.82 4.01
CA GLY A 38 23.68 -19.00 4.51
C GLY A 38 23.30 -17.60 5.04
N LEU A 39 22.03 -17.18 4.89
CA LEU A 39 21.61 -15.81 5.21
C LEU A 39 21.82 -15.49 6.69
N ARG A 40 22.65 -14.47 6.95
CA ARG A 40 22.84 -13.82 8.27
C ARG A 40 22.05 -12.52 8.34
N ILE A 41 21.43 -12.26 9.49
CA ILE A 41 20.61 -11.08 9.71
C ILE A 41 21.25 -10.26 10.84
N PHE A 42 21.73 -9.08 10.52
CA PHE A 42 22.26 -8.10 11.46
C PHE A 42 21.18 -7.07 11.78
N GLY A 43 20.78 -6.99 13.05
CA GLY A 43 19.94 -5.91 13.54
C GLY A 43 20.79 -4.76 14.08
N THR A 44 20.35 -3.52 13.85
CA THR A 44 21.00 -2.35 14.44
C THR A 44 20.01 -1.31 14.95
N ALA A 45 20.34 -0.73 16.10
CA ALA A 45 19.71 0.44 16.70
C ALA A 45 20.68 1.09 17.71
N ARG A 46 20.31 2.27 18.22
CA ARG A 46 21.13 3.07 19.15
C ARG A 46 21.38 2.40 20.51
N GLN A 47 20.48 1.54 20.97
CA GLN A 47 20.58 0.92 22.31
C GLN A 47 21.53 -0.28 22.30
N PRO A 48 22.52 -0.39 23.20
CA PRO A 48 23.48 -1.50 23.22
C PRO A 48 22.90 -2.76 23.88
N ILE A 49 21.92 -3.41 23.23
CA ILE A 49 21.24 -4.60 23.76
C ILE A 49 21.97 -5.93 23.48
N GLY A 50 22.93 -5.93 22.56
CA GLY A 50 23.70 -7.11 22.15
C GLY A 50 22.88 -8.21 21.45
N ASP A 51 23.57 -9.27 21.05
CA ASP A 51 22.97 -10.44 20.38
C ASP A 51 21.82 -11.03 21.21
N ASP A 52 22.04 -11.25 22.52
CA ASP A 52 21.05 -11.91 23.37
C ASP A 52 19.80 -11.05 23.58
N GLY A 53 19.93 -9.73 23.69
CA GLY A 53 18.79 -8.82 23.78
C GLY A 53 17.96 -8.77 22.49
N LEU A 54 18.60 -8.79 21.32
CA LEU A 54 17.89 -8.92 20.04
C LEU A 54 17.20 -10.28 19.94
N ARG A 55 17.90 -11.36 20.27
CA ARG A 55 17.37 -12.74 20.22
C ARG A 55 16.18 -12.93 21.15
N GLN A 56 16.21 -12.35 22.36
CA GLN A 56 15.08 -12.35 23.28
C GLN A 56 13.89 -11.56 22.72
N THR A 57 14.13 -10.35 22.21
CA THR A 57 13.09 -9.54 21.53
C THR A 57 12.44 -10.29 20.37
N ALA A 58 13.23 -11.02 19.58
CA ALA A 58 12.73 -11.84 18.49
C ALA A 58 11.90 -13.02 18.98
N ARG A 59 12.32 -13.75 20.03
CA ARG A 59 11.51 -14.83 20.61
C ARG A 59 10.14 -14.32 21.08
N GLU A 60 10.11 -13.21 21.82
CA GLU A 60 8.85 -12.61 22.31
C GLU A 60 7.89 -12.23 21.18
N ALA A 61 8.41 -11.71 20.06
CA ALA A 61 7.60 -11.35 18.90
C ALA A 61 7.11 -12.57 18.09
N LEU A 62 7.83 -13.69 18.13
CA LEU A 62 7.61 -14.86 17.27
C LEU A 62 6.90 -16.03 17.97
N GLU A 63 6.98 -16.12 19.29
CA GLU A 63 6.31 -17.14 20.10
C GLU A 63 4.80 -17.29 19.79
N PRO A 64 4.02 -16.20 19.58
CA PRO A 64 2.61 -16.32 19.19
C PRO A 64 2.42 -17.01 17.83
N ILE A 65 3.35 -16.80 16.89
CA ILE A 65 3.30 -17.39 15.53
C ILE A 65 3.68 -18.87 15.58
N VAL A 66 4.66 -19.23 16.42
CA VAL A 66 5.03 -20.63 16.69
C VAL A 66 3.84 -21.40 17.26
N ALA A 67 3.12 -20.80 18.21
CA ALA A 67 1.94 -21.40 18.82
C ALA A 67 0.75 -21.52 17.84
N ASP A 68 0.41 -20.44 17.13
CA ASP A 68 -0.68 -20.39 16.14
C ASP A 68 -0.48 -21.41 15.00
N ARG A 69 0.75 -21.53 14.50
CA ARG A 69 1.10 -22.45 13.41
C ARG A 69 1.49 -23.86 13.86
N GLY A 70 1.52 -24.14 15.16
CA GLY A 70 1.94 -25.44 15.71
C GLY A 70 3.37 -25.85 15.33
N LEU A 71 4.29 -24.90 15.21
CA LEU A 71 5.67 -25.14 14.77
C LEU A 71 6.55 -25.71 15.90
N ASP A 72 7.56 -26.50 15.54
CA ASP A 72 8.59 -26.92 16.48
C ASP A 72 9.43 -25.72 16.94
N ARG A 73 9.71 -25.64 18.25
CA ARG A 73 10.62 -24.64 18.84
C ARG A 73 12.01 -24.66 18.21
N ALA A 74 12.47 -25.81 17.71
CA ALA A 74 13.72 -25.92 16.97
C ALA A 74 13.77 -25.01 15.72
N ILE A 75 12.63 -24.70 15.10
CA ILE A 75 12.52 -23.76 13.98
C ILE A 75 12.76 -22.32 14.46
N LEU A 76 12.19 -21.95 15.62
CA LEU A 76 12.43 -20.65 16.25
C LEU A 76 13.90 -20.48 16.65
N ASP A 77 14.49 -21.45 17.33
CA ASP A 77 15.90 -21.36 17.75
C ASP A 77 16.85 -21.33 16.55
N ARG A 78 16.57 -22.08 15.47
CA ARG A 78 17.31 -21.98 14.19
C ARG A 78 17.23 -20.57 13.61
N PHE A 79 16.04 -19.97 13.53
CA PHE A 79 15.88 -18.61 13.02
C PHE A 79 16.61 -17.59 13.91
N VAL A 80 16.43 -17.67 15.23
CA VAL A 80 17.03 -16.76 16.20
C VAL A 80 18.57 -16.86 16.20
N ALA A 81 19.13 -18.03 15.88
CA ALA A 81 20.58 -18.21 15.68
C ALA A 81 21.13 -17.48 14.43
N ARG A 82 20.29 -17.12 13.43
CA ARG A 82 20.69 -16.27 12.29
C ARG A 82 20.88 -14.80 12.68
N LEU A 83 20.31 -14.38 13.81
CA LEU A 83 20.33 -13.00 14.29
C LEU A 83 21.63 -12.67 15.00
N SER A 84 22.21 -11.52 14.65
CA SER A 84 23.31 -10.85 15.34
C SER A 84 22.98 -9.36 15.47
N TYR A 85 23.58 -8.67 16.44
CA TYR A 85 23.28 -7.27 16.75
C TYR A 85 24.53 -6.40 16.78
N VAL A 86 24.45 -5.21 16.16
CA VAL A 86 25.49 -4.19 16.22
C VAL A 86 24.84 -2.87 16.61
N ALA A 87 25.29 -2.27 17.71
CA ALA A 87 24.80 -0.96 18.13
C ALA A 87 25.39 0.13 17.23
N ALA A 88 24.53 0.92 16.58
CA ALA A 88 24.91 2.12 15.83
C ALA A 88 23.82 3.18 15.99
N ASP A 89 24.23 4.45 16.01
CA ASP A 89 23.30 5.57 15.97
C ASP A 89 23.19 6.06 14.53
N ALA A 90 22.01 5.91 13.94
CA ALA A 90 21.71 6.34 12.57
C ALA A 90 21.89 7.85 12.35
N SER A 91 21.97 8.65 13.41
CA SER A 91 22.31 10.09 13.34
C SER A 91 23.81 10.39 13.39
N ASP A 92 24.66 9.41 13.72
CA ASP A 92 26.11 9.58 13.86
C ASP A 92 26.89 8.59 12.98
N PRO A 93 27.33 9.02 11.77
CA PRO A 93 28.15 8.22 10.86
C PRO A 93 29.36 7.54 11.50
N ARG A 94 29.94 8.14 12.56
CA ARG A 94 31.13 7.59 13.25
C ARG A 94 30.84 6.26 13.98
N THR A 95 29.57 5.91 14.16
CA THR A 95 29.17 4.62 14.77
C THR A 95 29.10 3.48 13.76
N PHE A 96 29.25 3.75 12.46
CA PHE A 96 29.11 2.75 11.39
C PHE A 96 30.38 1.92 11.16
N ASP A 97 31.53 2.30 11.72
CA ASP A 97 32.75 1.49 11.67
C ASP A 97 32.52 0.09 12.27
N ALA A 98 31.78 0.00 13.38
CA ALA A 98 31.39 -1.27 14.00
C ALA A 98 30.45 -2.11 13.11
N LEU A 99 29.62 -1.48 12.26
CA LEU A 99 28.80 -2.17 11.26
C LEU A 99 29.68 -2.68 10.10
N SER A 100 30.66 -1.88 9.68
CA SER A 100 31.70 -2.29 8.73
C SER A 100 32.38 -3.56 9.23
N ASP A 101 32.93 -3.54 10.44
CA ASP A 101 33.81 -4.59 10.93
C ASP A 101 33.07 -5.92 11.12
N ALA A 102 31.77 -5.87 11.43
CA ALA A 102 30.92 -7.05 11.54
C ALA A 102 30.47 -7.65 10.20
N ILE A 103 30.46 -6.87 9.10
CA ILE A 103 29.75 -7.22 7.85
C ILE A 103 30.65 -7.22 6.60
N ARG A 104 31.75 -6.44 6.58
CA ARG A 104 32.61 -6.16 5.40
C ARG A 104 32.98 -7.41 4.60
N ASP A 105 33.45 -8.46 5.26
CA ASP A 105 33.89 -9.70 4.61
C ASP A 105 32.77 -10.47 3.89
N ARG A 106 31.51 -10.17 4.21
CA ARG A 106 30.29 -10.76 3.62
C ARG A 106 29.64 -9.89 2.54
N VAL A 107 30.06 -8.63 2.37
CA VAL A 107 29.46 -7.70 1.40
C VAL A 107 29.55 -8.24 -0.03
N LYS A 108 30.67 -8.89 -0.37
CA LYS A 108 30.92 -9.56 -1.66
C LYS A 108 29.95 -10.71 -1.98
N ASP A 109 29.27 -11.26 -0.97
CA ASP A 109 28.26 -12.32 -1.12
C ASP A 109 26.83 -11.73 -1.20
N GLY A 110 26.72 -10.42 -1.46
CA GLY A 110 25.47 -9.67 -1.52
C GLY A 110 24.97 -9.21 -0.14
N LEU A 111 24.72 -7.91 -0.01
CA LEU A 111 24.17 -7.27 1.19
C LEU A 111 22.85 -6.56 0.85
N ALA A 112 21.75 -6.96 1.50
CA ALA A 112 20.53 -6.17 1.55
C ALA A 112 20.54 -5.30 2.81
N ILE A 113 20.20 -4.03 2.70
CA ILE A 113 20.02 -3.09 3.81
C ILE A 113 18.57 -2.65 3.83
N PHE A 114 17.94 -2.58 5.00
CA PHE A 114 16.57 -2.10 5.17
C PHE A 114 16.51 -1.01 6.24
N LEU A 115 16.03 0.18 5.88
CA LEU A 115 15.88 1.30 6.79
C LEU A 115 14.44 1.37 7.35
N SER A 116 14.22 0.72 8.50
CA SER A 116 12.99 0.83 9.30
C SER A 116 13.11 1.95 10.35
N THR A 117 13.65 3.11 9.96
CA THR A 117 13.94 4.27 10.82
C THR A 117 13.12 5.50 10.41
N ALA A 118 13.16 6.56 11.23
CA ALA A 118 12.53 7.82 10.88
C ALA A 118 13.21 8.46 9.64
N PRO A 119 12.45 9.13 8.74
CA PRO A 119 13.01 9.68 7.49
C PRO A 119 14.10 10.73 7.71
N SER A 120 14.03 11.49 8.81
CA SER A 120 15.05 12.46 9.23
C SER A 120 16.43 11.84 9.53
N LEU A 121 16.51 10.51 9.64
CA LEU A 121 17.76 9.78 9.83
C LEU A 121 18.29 9.19 8.51
N PHE A 122 17.57 9.30 7.39
CA PHE A 122 18.00 8.67 6.14
C PHE A 122 19.28 9.31 5.61
N GLU A 123 19.37 10.63 5.44
CA GLU A 123 20.60 11.25 4.90
C GLU A 123 21.85 10.94 5.73
N SER A 124 21.78 11.04 7.06
CA SER A 124 22.89 10.66 7.95
C SER A 124 23.23 9.17 7.88
N THR A 125 22.22 8.29 7.71
CA THR A 125 22.44 6.85 7.49
C THR A 125 23.12 6.58 6.15
N ILE A 126 22.71 7.24 5.06
CA ILE A 126 23.34 7.08 3.74
C ILE A 126 24.81 7.50 3.79
N ALA A 127 25.12 8.66 4.39
CA ALA A 127 26.49 9.12 4.59
C ALA A 127 27.33 8.15 5.44
N GLY A 128 26.75 7.59 6.52
CA GLY A 128 27.41 6.57 7.34
C GLY A 128 27.67 5.25 6.60
N LEU A 129 26.73 4.80 5.77
CA LEU A 129 26.89 3.60 4.93
C LEU A 129 27.98 3.81 3.86
N GLU A 130 28.03 4.97 3.23
CA GLU A 130 29.08 5.33 2.27
C GLU A 130 30.47 5.36 2.95
N GLN A 131 30.60 6.09 4.07
CA GLN A 131 31.84 6.19 4.84
C GLN A 131 32.36 4.82 5.31
N ALA A 132 31.46 3.94 5.78
CA ALA A 132 31.82 2.59 6.20
C ALA A 132 32.18 1.64 5.04
N GLY A 133 31.97 2.05 3.78
CA GLY A 133 32.13 1.19 2.61
C GLY A 133 31.01 0.15 2.43
N LEU A 134 29.87 0.36 3.08
CA LEU A 134 28.66 -0.46 2.99
C LEU A 134 27.70 0.04 1.89
N ALA A 135 28.26 0.59 0.80
CA ALA A 135 27.54 1.14 -0.36
C ALA A 135 27.98 0.54 -1.72
N GLY A 136 28.93 -0.41 -1.71
CA GLY A 136 29.51 -1.03 -2.91
C GLY A 136 28.48 -1.71 -3.84
N PRO A 137 28.89 -2.16 -5.04
CA PRO A 137 27.98 -2.62 -6.09
C PRO A 137 27.08 -3.79 -5.69
N GLU A 138 27.54 -4.67 -4.80
CA GLU A 138 26.78 -5.82 -4.28
C GLU A 138 25.77 -5.46 -3.16
N VAL A 139 25.66 -4.17 -2.81
CA VAL A 139 24.75 -3.69 -1.77
C VAL A 139 23.43 -3.18 -2.36
N ARG A 140 22.30 -3.52 -1.75
CA ARG A 140 20.96 -3.00 -2.08
C ARG A 140 20.37 -2.31 -0.88
N LEU A 141 19.59 -1.25 -1.11
CA LEU A 141 19.01 -0.44 -0.05
C LEU A 141 17.48 -0.37 -0.19
N ALA A 142 16.78 -0.82 0.85
CA ALA A 142 15.36 -0.63 1.02
C ALA A 142 15.04 0.50 2.01
N LEU A 143 14.02 1.28 1.67
CA LEU A 143 13.59 2.46 2.40
C LEU A 143 12.10 2.33 2.77
N GLU A 144 11.80 2.37 4.07
CA GLU A 144 10.43 2.41 4.55
C GLU A 144 9.82 3.81 4.37
N LYS A 145 8.49 3.88 4.20
CA LYS A 145 7.79 5.16 4.05
C LYS A 145 7.67 5.90 5.42
N PRO A 146 7.51 7.24 5.45
CA PRO A 146 7.31 8.16 4.33
C PRO A 146 8.61 8.67 3.69
N LEU A 147 8.55 8.94 2.39
CA LEU A 147 9.66 9.48 1.59
C LEU A 147 9.37 10.93 1.25
N GLY A 148 9.60 11.82 2.22
CA GLY A 148 9.23 13.23 2.19
C GLY A 148 7.86 13.50 2.82
N GLN A 149 7.53 14.79 2.95
CA GLN A 149 6.20 15.30 3.34
C GLN A 149 5.56 16.16 2.23
N ASP A 150 6.32 16.41 1.18
CA ASP A 150 6.05 17.14 -0.06
C ASP A 150 7.09 16.71 -1.11
N LEU A 151 6.94 17.19 -2.35
CA LEU A 151 7.86 16.93 -3.46
C LEU A 151 9.29 17.39 -3.14
N ALA A 152 9.47 18.54 -2.50
CA ALA A 152 10.79 19.11 -2.22
C ALA A 152 11.60 18.21 -1.27
N SER A 153 11.06 17.91 -0.10
CA SER A 153 11.67 17.00 0.88
C SER A 153 11.79 15.56 0.36
N SER A 154 10.91 15.13 -0.56
CA SER A 154 11.07 13.86 -1.25
C SER A 154 12.26 13.86 -2.20
N CYS A 155 12.45 14.93 -2.98
CA CYS A 155 13.62 15.10 -3.85
C CYS A 155 14.92 15.11 -3.03
N GLU A 156 14.98 15.85 -1.91
CA GLU A 156 16.14 15.88 -1.02
C GLU A 156 16.57 14.48 -0.54
N ILE A 157 15.61 13.69 -0.03
CA ILE A 157 15.86 12.30 0.40
C ILE A 157 16.31 11.42 -0.78
N ASN A 158 15.65 11.54 -1.94
CA ASN A 158 15.97 10.73 -3.11
C ASN A 158 17.29 11.12 -3.77
N ASP A 159 17.70 12.39 -3.71
CA ASP A 159 19.02 12.85 -4.14
C ASP A 159 20.10 12.35 -3.19
N ALA A 160 19.86 12.40 -1.87
CA ALA A 160 20.78 11.82 -0.89
C ALA A 160 21.03 10.33 -1.13
N VAL A 161 19.98 9.56 -1.40
CA VAL A 161 20.08 8.14 -1.76
C VAL A 161 20.78 7.96 -3.11
N ALA A 162 20.39 8.70 -4.14
CA ALA A 162 20.90 8.53 -5.51
C ALA A 162 22.39 8.88 -5.67
N ARG A 163 22.98 9.69 -4.77
CA ARG A 163 24.43 9.92 -4.72
C ARG A 163 25.23 8.63 -4.46
N VAL A 164 24.65 7.67 -3.74
CA VAL A 164 25.34 6.50 -3.18
C VAL A 164 24.80 5.18 -3.73
N PHE A 165 23.48 5.09 -3.91
CA PHE A 165 22.76 3.93 -4.43
C PHE A 165 22.05 4.29 -5.74
N PRO A 166 22.42 3.68 -6.88
CA PRO A 166 21.69 3.84 -8.14
C PRO A 166 20.31 3.18 -8.05
N GLU A 167 19.40 3.63 -8.92
CA GLU A 167 17.97 3.31 -8.86
C GLU A 167 17.64 1.81 -9.06
N ASP A 168 18.53 1.03 -9.67
CA ASP A 168 18.41 -0.44 -9.78
C ASP A 168 18.78 -1.18 -8.48
N ARG A 169 19.46 -0.51 -7.54
CA ARG A 169 19.81 -0.99 -6.20
C ARG A 169 18.97 -0.34 -5.09
N THR A 170 17.97 0.47 -5.43
CA THR A 170 17.10 1.20 -4.48
C THR A 170 15.66 0.66 -4.48
N PHE A 171 15.16 0.35 -3.28
CA PHE A 171 13.94 -0.43 -3.05
C PHE A 171 12.97 0.32 -2.11
N ARG A 172 12.15 1.22 -2.66
CA ARG A 172 11.19 2.02 -1.87
C ARG A 172 9.95 1.19 -1.57
N ILE A 173 9.62 1.06 -0.28
CA ILE A 173 8.54 0.20 0.19
C ILE A 173 7.17 0.87 0.00
N ASP A 174 6.28 0.18 -0.70
CA ASP A 174 4.84 0.29 -0.48
C ASP A 174 4.28 -1.10 -0.16
N HIS A 175 3.91 -1.33 1.11
CA HIS A 175 3.44 -2.63 1.56
C HIS A 175 2.08 -3.07 0.97
N TYR A 176 1.34 -2.22 0.24
CA TYR A 176 0.17 -2.66 -0.52
C TYR A 176 0.59 -3.46 -1.76
N LEU A 177 1.73 -3.14 -2.38
CA LEU A 177 2.24 -3.88 -3.55
C LEU A 177 2.62 -5.33 -3.21
N GLY A 178 2.99 -5.59 -1.95
CA GLY A 178 3.25 -6.96 -1.44
C GLY A 178 1.99 -7.78 -1.11
N LYS A 179 0.78 -7.23 -1.25
CA LYS A 179 -0.48 -7.98 -1.00
C LYS A 179 -0.83 -8.87 -2.19
N GLU A 180 -1.34 -10.07 -1.93
CA GLU A 180 -1.60 -11.09 -2.96
C GLU A 180 -2.63 -10.60 -4.00
N THR A 181 -3.74 -10.03 -3.53
CA THR A 181 -4.79 -9.46 -4.38
C THR A 181 -4.35 -8.28 -5.23
N VAL A 182 -3.33 -7.54 -4.79
CA VAL A 182 -2.76 -6.40 -5.54
C VAL A 182 -1.82 -6.91 -6.64
N GLN A 183 -1.01 -7.94 -6.36
CA GLN A 183 -0.24 -8.64 -7.40
C GLN A 183 -1.17 -9.30 -8.43
N ASN A 184 -2.28 -9.88 -7.96
CA ASN A 184 -3.27 -10.54 -8.82
C ASN A 184 -4.01 -9.57 -9.77
N LEU A 185 -3.97 -8.24 -9.58
CA LEU A 185 -4.52 -7.30 -10.57
C LEU A 185 -3.83 -7.45 -11.94
N ILE A 186 -2.50 -7.60 -11.95
CA ILE A 186 -1.71 -7.73 -13.18
C ILE A 186 -2.07 -9.05 -13.89
N ALA A 187 -2.14 -10.14 -13.12
CA ALA A 187 -2.53 -11.46 -13.62
C ALA A 187 -3.98 -11.48 -14.13
N LEU A 188 -4.91 -10.83 -13.41
CA LEU A 188 -6.32 -10.72 -13.81
C LEU A 188 -6.44 -9.99 -15.15
N ARG A 189 -5.83 -8.81 -15.28
CA ARG A 189 -5.95 -7.96 -16.47
C ARG A 189 -5.28 -8.58 -17.70
N PHE A 190 -4.00 -8.96 -17.58
CA PHE A 190 -3.18 -9.33 -18.74
C PHE A 190 -3.09 -10.84 -18.97
N GLY A 191 -3.51 -11.67 -18.01
CA GLY A 191 -3.67 -13.11 -18.18
C GLY A 191 -5.02 -13.52 -18.80
N ASN A 192 -6.02 -12.61 -18.88
CA ASN A 192 -7.38 -12.95 -19.29
C ASN A 192 -7.89 -12.02 -20.41
N VAL A 193 -7.96 -12.54 -21.64
CA VAL A 193 -8.51 -11.86 -22.82
C VAL A 193 -9.96 -11.37 -22.66
N LEU A 194 -10.69 -11.89 -21.66
CA LEU A 194 -12.05 -11.48 -21.33
C LEU A 194 -12.15 -10.01 -20.86
N PHE A 195 -11.14 -9.52 -20.12
CA PHE A 195 -11.23 -8.21 -19.45
C PHE A 195 -10.68 -7.07 -20.30
N GLU A 196 -9.51 -7.27 -20.92
CA GLU A 196 -8.76 -6.18 -21.58
C GLU A 196 -9.56 -5.41 -22.68
N PRO A 197 -10.39 -6.05 -23.54
CA PRO A 197 -11.23 -5.34 -24.50
C PRO A 197 -12.27 -4.39 -23.88
N LEU A 198 -12.68 -4.66 -22.62
CA LEU A 198 -13.63 -3.84 -21.86
C LEU A 198 -12.93 -2.87 -20.90
N TRP A 199 -11.60 -2.97 -20.73
CA TRP A 199 -10.84 -2.24 -19.71
C TRP A 199 -10.46 -0.81 -20.14
N ASN A 200 -11.45 -0.05 -20.60
CA ASN A 200 -11.29 1.29 -21.17
C ASN A 200 -12.62 2.06 -21.09
N ALA A 201 -12.62 3.33 -21.48
CA ALA A 201 -13.76 4.25 -21.41
C ALA A 201 -15.02 3.81 -22.20
N GLN A 202 -14.92 2.85 -23.13
CA GLN A 202 -16.08 2.28 -23.81
C GLN A 202 -16.79 1.22 -22.96
N GLY A 203 -16.05 0.43 -22.18
CA GLY A 203 -16.59 -0.61 -21.31
C GLY A 203 -16.85 -0.15 -19.87
N ILE A 204 -15.99 0.70 -19.32
CA ILE A 204 -16.04 1.18 -17.93
C ILE A 204 -16.75 2.53 -17.86
N GLU A 205 -17.64 2.66 -16.88
CA GLU A 205 -18.33 3.90 -16.52
C GLU A 205 -17.54 4.70 -15.49
N HIS A 206 -17.13 4.05 -14.39
CA HIS A 206 -16.28 4.63 -13.34
C HIS A 206 -15.51 3.56 -12.56
N VAL A 207 -14.48 4.00 -11.84
CA VAL A 207 -13.74 3.18 -10.88
C VAL A 207 -13.87 3.78 -9.49
N GLN A 208 -14.02 2.96 -8.45
CA GLN A 208 -13.93 3.37 -7.05
C GLN A 208 -12.77 2.63 -6.37
N ILE A 209 -11.98 3.31 -5.55
CA ILE A 209 -10.95 2.71 -4.69
C ILE A 209 -11.24 3.18 -3.26
N THR A 210 -11.72 2.28 -2.41
CA THR A 210 -12.02 2.58 -1.00
C THR A 210 -11.00 1.90 -0.10
N VAL A 211 -10.41 2.66 0.83
CA VAL A 211 -9.54 2.14 1.90
C VAL A 211 -9.98 2.72 3.24
N SER A 212 -10.77 1.96 3.99
CA SER A 212 -11.39 2.38 5.24
C SER A 212 -10.82 1.66 6.46
N GLU A 213 -10.71 2.40 7.56
CA GLU A 213 -10.22 1.89 8.85
C GLU A 213 -11.25 2.16 9.96
N THR A 214 -11.56 1.15 10.77
CA THR A 214 -12.41 1.27 11.97
C THR A 214 -11.64 1.84 13.17
N VAL A 215 -10.32 1.66 13.18
CA VAL A 215 -9.44 2.19 14.22
C VAL A 215 -9.32 3.71 14.11
N GLY A 216 -8.97 4.35 15.23
CA GLY A 216 -8.53 5.73 15.27
C GLY A 216 -7.02 5.80 15.04
N LEU A 217 -6.32 6.56 15.88
CA LEU A 217 -4.86 6.71 15.75
C LEU A 217 -4.05 5.98 16.82
N GLU A 218 -4.69 5.35 17.81
CA GLU A 218 -4.07 4.39 18.75
C GLU A 218 -2.76 4.89 19.39
N GLY A 219 -2.73 6.16 19.81
CA GLY A 219 -1.55 6.80 20.42
C GLY A 219 -0.55 7.42 19.44
N ARG A 220 -0.78 7.32 18.12
CA ARG A 220 0.04 7.95 17.06
C ARG A 220 -0.47 9.33 16.63
N THR A 221 -1.34 9.96 17.42
CA THR A 221 -2.01 11.23 17.08
C THR A 221 -1.04 12.34 16.73
N GLY A 222 -0.01 12.57 17.54
CA GLY A 222 1.01 13.60 17.29
C GLY A 222 1.98 13.32 16.12
N TYR A 223 2.02 12.11 15.58
CA TYR A 223 2.74 11.81 14.32
C TYR A 223 1.84 11.97 13.09
N PHE A 224 0.54 11.70 13.26
CA PHE A 224 -0.44 11.81 12.18
C PHE A 224 -0.88 13.27 11.96
N ASP A 225 -0.92 14.07 13.02
CA ASP A 225 -1.16 15.50 12.94
C ASP A 225 -0.10 16.19 12.08
N GLY A 226 -0.54 17.07 11.17
CA GLY A 226 0.30 17.67 10.14
C GLY A 226 0.60 16.76 8.94
N MET A 227 0.39 15.43 9.03
CA MET A 227 0.62 14.47 7.95
C MET A 227 -0.67 14.15 7.18
N GLY A 228 -1.74 13.79 7.90
CA GLY A 228 -3.11 13.66 7.37
C GLY A 228 -3.37 12.45 6.47
N SER A 229 -4.65 12.13 6.27
CA SER A 229 -5.09 10.99 5.45
C SER A 229 -4.65 11.09 3.98
N LEU A 230 -4.43 12.30 3.45
CA LEU A 230 -3.92 12.49 2.09
C LEU A 230 -2.52 11.88 1.91
N ARG A 231 -1.61 12.05 2.89
CA ARG A 231 -0.23 11.54 2.78
C ARG A 231 -0.06 10.16 3.40
N ASP A 232 -0.87 9.83 4.41
CA ASP A 232 -0.85 8.50 5.03
C ASP A 232 -1.25 7.42 4.02
N MET A 233 -2.29 7.69 3.23
CA MET A 233 -2.99 6.67 2.42
C MET A 233 -3.08 7.02 0.93
N VAL A 234 -3.39 8.27 0.56
CA VAL A 234 -3.62 8.59 -0.86
C VAL A 234 -2.31 8.63 -1.64
N GLN A 235 -1.32 9.42 -1.18
CA GLN A 235 -0.05 9.68 -1.85
C GLN A 235 0.69 8.40 -2.28
N ASN A 236 0.65 7.36 -1.46
CA ASN A 236 1.30 6.08 -1.71
C ASN A 236 0.28 5.02 -2.13
N HIS A 237 -0.38 4.38 -1.16
CA HIS A 237 -1.16 3.16 -1.38
C HIS A 237 -2.26 3.31 -2.44
N MET A 238 -3.09 4.35 -2.36
CA MET A 238 -4.21 4.49 -3.30
C MET A 238 -3.75 4.89 -4.70
N LEU A 239 -2.71 5.71 -4.83
CA LEU A 239 -2.12 6.04 -6.14
C LEU A 239 -1.41 4.83 -6.77
N GLN A 240 -0.81 3.94 -5.97
CA GLN A 240 -0.29 2.66 -6.47
C GLN A 240 -1.41 1.73 -6.96
N LEU A 241 -2.53 1.62 -6.23
CA LEU A 241 -3.70 0.87 -6.70
C LEU A 241 -4.31 1.48 -7.98
N LEU A 242 -4.44 2.81 -8.05
CA LEU A 242 -4.91 3.52 -9.25
C LEU A 242 -3.99 3.23 -10.44
N ALA A 243 -2.68 3.32 -10.25
CA ALA A 243 -1.70 3.02 -11.31
C ALA A 243 -1.84 1.59 -11.83
N LEU A 244 -2.00 0.58 -10.97
CA LEU A 244 -2.20 -0.81 -11.37
C LEU A 244 -3.53 -1.07 -12.09
N VAL A 245 -4.62 -0.37 -11.71
CA VAL A 245 -5.89 -0.41 -12.44
C VAL A 245 -5.76 0.24 -13.81
N ALA A 246 -5.05 1.37 -13.90
CA ALA A 246 -5.10 2.25 -15.06
C ALA A 246 -3.95 2.06 -16.08
N MET A 247 -2.86 1.38 -15.71
CA MET A 247 -1.68 1.18 -16.58
C MET A 247 -2.05 0.44 -17.86
N GLU A 248 -1.31 0.71 -18.95
CA GLU A 248 -1.39 -0.09 -20.17
C GLU A 248 -0.81 -1.51 -19.93
N ALA A 249 -0.99 -2.40 -20.90
CA ALA A 249 -0.32 -3.70 -20.90
C ALA A 249 1.20 -3.48 -21.08
N PRO A 250 2.05 -3.91 -20.14
CA PRO A 250 3.49 -3.79 -20.28
C PRO A 250 3.98 -4.77 -21.35
N THR A 251 5.06 -4.42 -22.06
CA THR A 251 5.64 -5.25 -23.13
C THR A 251 6.15 -6.60 -22.63
N GLU A 252 6.54 -6.68 -21.37
CA GLU A 252 7.01 -7.87 -20.69
C GLU A 252 6.79 -7.74 -19.17
N PHE A 253 6.82 -8.85 -18.42
CA PHE A 253 6.77 -8.83 -16.96
C PHE A 253 8.16 -8.57 -16.34
N ALA A 254 8.80 -7.47 -16.75
CA ALA A 254 10.06 -6.99 -16.19
C ALA A 254 9.84 -5.72 -15.36
N ALA A 255 10.69 -5.52 -14.35
CA ALA A 255 10.52 -4.45 -13.37
C ALA A 255 10.46 -3.04 -13.98
N ASN A 256 11.20 -2.75 -15.05
CA ASN A 256 11.12 -1.45 -15.71
C ASN A 256 9.88 -1.33 -16.58
N ALA A 257 9.55 -2.33 -17.39
CA ALA A 257 8.34 -2.33 -18.23
C ALA A 257 7.06 -2.11 -17.40
N VAL A 258 6.91 -2.78 -16.25
CA VAL A 258 5.77 -2.59 -15.34
C VAL A 258 5.77 -1.18 -14.73
N ARG A 259 6.92 -0.68 -14.26
CA ARG A 259 7.04 0.64 -13.61
C ARG A 259 6.87 1.80 -14.60
N ASP A 260 7.30 1.65 -15.84
CA ASP A 260 7.09 2.64 -16.91
C ASP A 260 5.61 2.87 -17.20
N GLU A 261 4.79 1.80 -17.30
CA GLU A 261 3.35 1.96 -17.50
C GLU A 261 2.64 2.57 -16.28
N LYS A 262 3.11 2.30 -15.05
CA LYS A 262 2.62 2.96 -13.82
C LYS A 262 2.95 4.46 -13.84
N VAL A 263 4.18 4.85 -14.16
CA VAL A 263 4.62 6.26 -14.25
C VAL A 263 3.82 7.02 -15.31
N LYS A 264 3.52 6.42 -16.47
CA LYS A 264 2.68 7.05 -17.50
C LYS A 264 1.30 7.43 -16.99
N VAL A 265 0.67 6.58 -16.16
CA VAL A 265 -0.60 6.89 -15.51
C VAL A 265 -0.45 8.04 -14.52
N LEU A 266 0.54 7.97 -13.63
CA LEU A 266 0.75 8.98 -12.58
C LEU A 266 1.00 10.37 -13.20
N ARG A 267 1.78 10.44 -14.28
CA ARG A 267 1.99 11.68 -15.05
C ARG A 267 0.78 12.13 -15.87
N ALA A 268 -0.17 11.25 -16.14
CA ALA A 268 -1.44 11.56 -16.79
C ALA A 268 -2.57 11.89 -15.79
N LEU A 269 -2.32 11.87 -14.47
CA LEU A 269 -3.29 12.35 -13.50
C LEU A 269 -3.51 13.84 -13.69
N ARG A 270 -4.76 14.23 -13.97
CA ARG A 270 -5.14 15.64 -14.09
C ARG A 270 -4.85 16.35 -12.76
N PRO A 271 -4.07 17.45 -12.75
CA PRO A 271 -3.86 18.24 -11.54
C PRO A 271 -5.20 18.72 -10.95
N ILE A 272 -5.32 18.63 -9.64
CA ILE A 272 -6.45 19.20 -8.89
C ILE A 272 -5.93 20.47 -8.22
N ASP A 273 -5.94 21.56 -8.97
CA ASP A 273 -5.49 22.89 -8.52
C ASP A 273 -6.56 23.62 -7.68
N ALA A 274 -6.31 24.88 -7.32
CA ALA A 274 -7.27 25.72 -6.59
C ALA A 274 -8.63 25.89 -7.29
N THR A 275 -8.73 25.77 -8.61
CA THR A 275 -10.02 25.86 -9.34
C THR A 275 -10.81 24.55 -9.28
N ALA A 276 -10.12 23.42 -9.09
CA ALA A 276 -10.71 22.09 -9.05
C ALA A 276 -10.94 21.57 -7.63
N ALA A 277 -10.08 21.93 -6.66
CA ALA A 277 -10.03 21.31 -5.34
C ALA A 277 -11.38 21.25 -4.61
N ALA A 278 -12.11 22.36 -4.51
CA ALA A 278 -13.42 22.41 -3.84
C ALA A 278 -14.55 21.64 -4.59
N ARG A 279 -14.35 21.34 -5.87
CA ARG A 279 -15.29 20.56 -6.70
C ARG A 279 -14.97 19.08 -6.64
N GLU A 280 -13.70 18.71 -6.80
CA GLU A 280 -13.24 17.33 -6.98
C GLU A 280 -12.82 16.65 -5.67
N THR A 281 -12.73 17.36 -4.54
CA THR A 281 -12.27 16.78 -3.27
C THR A 281 -13.18 17.11 -2.09
N VAL A 282 -13.17 16.23 -1.10
CA VAL A 282 -13.84 16.40 0.20
C VAL A 282 -12.90 15.92 1.31
N ILE A 283 -12.58 16.81 2.22
CA ILE A 283 -11.83 16.52 3.46
C ILE A 283 -12.76 16.45 4.66
N GLY A 284 -12.42 15.58 5.62
CA GLY A 284 -13.20 15.40 6.84
C GLY A 284 -12.35 15.06 8.06
N GLN A 285 -12.91 15.31 9.24
CA GLN A 285 -12.31 14.99 10.53
C GLN A 285 -13.34 14.33 11.45
N TYR A 286 -13.00 13.19 12.10
CA TYR A 286 -13.97 12.49 12.94
C TYR A 286 -14.24 13.22 14.25
N VAL A 287 -15.51 13.37 14.59
CA VAL A 287 -16.00 13.75 15.93
C VAL A 287 -16.47 12.51 16.68
N ALA A 288 -16.75 12.67 17.98
CA ALA A 288 -17.24 11.57 18.83
C ALA A 288 -18.44 10.84 18.21
N GLY A 289 -18.46 9.52 18.36
CA GLY A 289 -19.43 8.65 17.70
C GLY A 289 -19.35 7.23 18.24
N ALA A 290 -19.74 6.24 17.43
CA ALA A 290 -19.70 4.83 17.83
C ALA A 290 -19.23 3.91 16.70
N VAL A 291 -18.15 3.15 16.93
CA VAL A 291 -17.62 2.15 16.00
C VAL A 291 -17.80 0.76 16.60
N GLY A 292 -18.38 -0.16 15.85
CA GLY A 292 -18.66 -1.53 16.35
C GLY A 292 -19.56 -1.55 17.60
N GLY A 293 -20.47 -0.59 17.73
CA GLY A 293 -21.36 -0.44 18.90
C GLY A 293 -20.70 0.14 20.16
N LYS A 294 -19.42 0.52 20.12
CA LYS A 294 -18.70 1.12 21.26
C LYS A 294 -18.53 2.63 21.04
N PRO A 295 -18.79 3.48 22.05
CA PRO A 295 -18.52 4.91 21.94
C PRO A 295 -17.02 5.17 21.79
N VAL A 296 -16.66 6.12 20.94
CA VAL A 296 -15.27 6.53 20.69
C VAL A 296 -15.16 8.06 20.64
N PRO A 297 -14.03 8.64 21.12
CA PRO A 297 -13.80 10.09 21.12
C PRO A 297 -13.61 10.67 19.70
N GLY A 298 -13.68 12.01 19.59
CA GLY A 298 -13.31 12.73 18.38
C GLY A 298 -11.80 12.87 18.22
N TYR A 299 -11.33 13.25 17.03
CA TYR A 299 -9.89 13.39 16.76
C TYR A 299 -9.23 14.46 17.64
N ILE A 300 -9.88 15.62 17.83
CA ILE A 300 -9.41 16.70 18.71
C ILE A 300 -9.30 16.21 20.17
N ASP A 301 -10.22 15.35 20.62
CA ASP A 301 -10.17 14.77 21.96
C ASP A 301 -9.03 13.74 22.11
N GLU A 302 -8.75 12.94 21.06
CA GLU A 302 -7.62 12.01 21.02
C GLU A 302 -6.25 12.72 20.91
N LEU A 303 -6.21 13.91 20.27
CA LEU A 303 -5.02 14.74 20.12
C LEU A 303 -4.75 15.62 21.35
N GLY A 304 -5.81 16.07 22.04
CA GLY A 304 -5.73 17.00 23.17
C GLY A 304 -5.52 18.47 22.78
N ALA A 305 -5.59 18.80 21.48
CA ALA A 305 -5.41 20.15 20.95
C ALA A 305 -6.25 20.38 19.68
N PRO A 306 -6.62 21.63 19.34
CA PRO A 306 -7.26 21.96 18.07
C PRO A 306 -6.34 21.63 16.88
N SER A 307 -6.91 21.07 15.81
CA SER A 307 -6.18 20.75 14.58
C SER A 307 -7.11 20.77 13.37
N GLU A 308 -6.58 21.19 12.21
CA GLU A 308 -7.24 21.12 10.90
C GLU A 308 -6.74 19.95 10.04
N THR A 309 -6.01 18.99 10.63
CA THR A 309 -5.58 17.76 9.94
C THR A 309 -6.79 16.91 9.54
N GLU A 310 -6.81 16.47 8.28
CA GLU A 310 -7.87 15.62 7.75
C GLU A 310 -7.66 14.14 8.12
N THR A 311 -8.70 13.51 8.68
CA THR A 311 -8.72 12.06 8.99
C THR A 311 -9.60 11.27 7.99
N PHE A 312 -10.14 11.97 6.99
CA PHE A 312 -10.90 11.44 5.87
C PHE A 312 -10.62 12.27 4.62
N VAL A 313 -10.48 11.60 3.48
CA VAL A 313 -10.32 12.20 2.15
C VAL A 313 -11.17 11.41 1.15
N ALA A 314 -11.98 12.13 0.36
CA ALA A 314 -12.56 11.62 -0.87
C ALA A 314 -12.16 12.52 -2.06
N ILE A 315 -11.78 11.92 -3.19
CA ILE A 315 -11.30 12.61 -4.39
C ILE A 315 -11.93 11.98 -5.64
N LYS A 316 -12.37 12.82 -6.58
CA LYS A 316 -12.67 12.45 -7.96
C LYS A 316 -11.45 12.77 -8.82
N ALA A 317 -10.67 11.76 -9.15
CA ALA A 317 -9.49 11.85 -10.00
C ALA A 317 -9.83 11.55 -11.47
N HIS A 318 -9.01 12.08 -12.38
CA HIS A 318 -9.08 11.82 -13.82
C HIS A 318 -7.70 11.44 -14.35
N VAL A 319 -7.65 10.44 -15.23
CA VAL A 319 -6.43 10.04 -15.97
C VAL A 319 -6.61 10.50 -17.41
N ASP A 320 -5.88 11.55 -17.81
CA ASP A 320 -5.99 12.20 -19.11
C ASP A 320 -5.18 11.44 -20.18
N ASN A 321 -5.68 10.27 -20.56
CA ASN A 321 -5.18 9.49 -21.69
C ASN A 321 -6.32 8.88 -22.53
N TRP A 322 -5.97 8.22 -23.64
CA TRP A 322 -6.96 7.62 -24.56
C TRP A 322 -7.82 6.52 -23.93
N ARG A 323 -7.26 5.73 -23.01
CA ARG A 323 -7.94 4.61 -22.36
C ARG A 323 -8.99 5.07 -21.35
N TRP A 324 -8.71 6.14 -20.61
CA TRP A 324 -9.51 6.59 -19.45
C TRP A 324 -10.24 7.92 -19.66
N HIS A 325 -10.21 8.47 -20.87
CA HIS A 325 -10.90 9.73 -21.19
C HIS A 325 -12.38 9.70 -20.74
N GLY A 326 -12.74 10.63 -19.86
CA GLY A 326 -14.10 10.77 -19.33
C GLY A 326 -14.50 9.77 -18.23
N VAL A 327 -13.63 8.83 -17.85
CA VAL A 327 -13.87 7.90 -16.73
C VAL A 327 -13.37 8.53 -15.42
N PRO A 328 -14.22 8.78 -14.41
CA PRO A 328 -13.79 9.22 -13.10
C PRO A 328 -13.26 8.06 -12.25
N PHE A 329 -12.20 8.34 -11.50
CA PHE A 329 -11.65 7.49 -10.45
C PHE A 329 -11.99 8.08 -9.09
N TYR A 330 -12.93 7.48 -8.37
CA TYR A 330 -13.35 7.91 -7.05
C TYR A 330 -12.49 7.25 -5.97
N LEU A 331 -11.61 8.02 -5.35
CA LEU A 331 -10.79 7.60 -4.22
C LEU A 331 -11.50 7.98 -2.92
N ARG A 332 -11.58 7.06 -1.95
CA ARG A 332 -12.06 7.34 -0.59
C ARG A 332 -11.23 6.64 0.46
N THR A 333 -10.77 7.39 1.46
CA THR A 333 -10.08 6.84 2.63
C THR A 333 -10.43 7.60 3.91
N GLY A 334 -10.35 6.93 5.05
CA GLY A 334 -10.50 7.58 6.33
C GLY A 334 -10.44 6.63 7.53
N LYS A 335 -10.21 7.22 8.69
CA LYS A 335 -10.19 6.54 9.99
C LYS A 335 -11.54 6.67 10.70
N ARG A 336 -11.80 5.81 11.68
CA ARG A 336 -13.11 5.70 12.36
C ARG A 336 -14.31 5.53 11.41
N LEU A 337 -14.13 4.82 10.30
CA LEU A 337 -15.21 4.45 9.36
C LEU A 337 -15.96 3.19 9.85
N PRO A 338 -17.14 2.83 9.27
CA PRO A 338 -18.02 1.81 9.86
C PRO A 338 -17.44 0.40 9.80
N THR A 339 -16.73 0.09 8.71
CA THR A 339 -16.08 -1.20 8.46
C THR A 339 -14.65 -0.99 7.98
N ARG A 340 -13.78 -1.96 8.25
CA ARG A 340 -12.39 -1.98 7.76
C ARG A 340 -12.38 -2.73 6.42
N LYS A 341 -12.31 -2.03 5.30
CA LYS A 341 -12.21 -2.63 3.96
C LYS A 341 -11.17 -1.94 3.10
N SER A 342 -10.56 -2.70 2.20
CA SER A 342 -9.75 -2.19 1.09
C SER A 342 -10.27 -2.85 -0.17
N GLU A 343 -10.82 -2.08 -1.09
CA GLU A 343 -11.47 -2.62 -2.29
C GLU A 343 -11.32 -1.71 -3.51
N ILE A 344 -11.34 -2.33 -4.67
CA ILE A 344 -11.44 -1.68 -5.98
C ILE A 344 -12.73 -2.14 -6.63
N VAL A 345 -13.56 -1.20 -7.05
CA VAL A 345 -14.83 -1.45 -7.75
C VAL A 345 -14.74 -0.85 -9.14
N ILE A 346 -14.97 -1.69 -10.14
CA ILE A 346 -15.03 -1.28 -11.54
C ILE A 346 -16.47 -1.45 -12.01
N GLN A 347 -17.12 -0.33 -12.29
CA GLN A 347 -18.48 -0.30 -12.78
C GLN A 347 -18.43 -0.28 -14.31
N PHE A 348 -18.96 -1.32 -14.96
CA PHE A 348 -19.13 -1.34 -16.41
C PHE A 348 -20.36 -0.52 -16.81
N ARG A 349 -20.36 0.01 -18.03
CA ARG A 349 -21.49 0.75 -18.59
C ARG A 349 -22.72 -0.13 -18.77
N ALA A 350 -23.90 0.49 -18.72
CA ALA A 350 -25.15 -0.17 -19.09
C ALA A 350 -25.13 -0.68 -20.54
N VAL A 351 -25.85 -1.76 -20.83
CA VAL A 351 -26.04 -2.19 -22.23
C VAL A 351 -26.84 -1.11 -22.99
N PRO A 352 -26.42 -0.71 -24.21
CA PRO A 352 -27.02 0.43 -24.92
C PRO A 352 -28.44 0.18 -25.41
N HIS A 353 -28.83 -1.10 -25.56
CA HIS A 353 -30.19 -1.50 -25.90
C HIS A 353 -30.59 -2.77 -25.16
N SER A 354 -31.79 -2.78 -24.58
CA SER A 354 -32.33 -3.92 -23.85
C SER A 354 -33.52 -4.53 -24.57
N ILE A 355 -33.33 -5.74 -25.11
CA ILE A 355 -34.41 -6.58 -25.64
C ILE A 355 -35.36 -7.12 -24.53
N PHE A 356 -35.07 -6.79 -23.27
CA PHE A 356 -35.83 -7.23 -22.08
C PHE A 356 -36.67 -6.10 -21.46
N ALA A 357 -36.54 -4.85 -21.92
CA ALA A 357 -37.08 -3.65 -21.26
C ALA A 357 -38.61 -3.65 -21.03
N GLY A 358 -39.37 -4.39 -21.84
CA GLY A 358 -40.84 -4.49 -21.69
C GLY A 358 -41.33 -5.51 -20.65
N ARG A 359 -40.45 -6.16 -19.87
CA ARG A 359 -40.79 -7.34 -19.05
C ARG A 359 -40.22 -7.31 -17.62
N SER A 360 -40.48 -6.23 -16.89
CA SER A 360 -40.25 -6.10 -15.42
C SER A 360 -38.84 -6.43 -14.90
N ALA A 361 -37.83 -6.51 -15.76
CA ALA A 361 -36.44 -6.73 -15.37
C ALA A 361 -35.67 -5.41 -15.53
N ALA A 362 -35.39 -4.74 -14.41
CA ALA A 362 -34.36 -3.71 -14.39
C ALA A 362 -33.02 -4.36 -14.77
N LEU A 363 -32.37 -3.84 -15.80
CA LEU A 363 -31.00 -4.24 -16.11
C LEU A 363 -30.05 -3.39 -15.26
N HIS A 364 -29.19 -4.06 -14.51
CA HIS A 364 -28.12 -3.42 -13.77
C HIS A 364 -26.81 -3.59 -14.57
N PRO A 365 -25.99 -2.53 -14.70
CA PRO A 365 -24.70 -2.65 -15.37
C PRO A 365 -23.77 -3.58 -14.58
N ASN A 366 -22.91 -4.32 -15.28
CA ASN A 366 -22.06 -5.31 -14.61
C ASN A 366 -21.02 -4.62 -13.72
N ARG A 367 -20.58 -5.30 -12.66
CA ARG A 367 -19.64 -4.75 -11.68
C ARG A 367 -18.60 -5.78 -11.29
N LEU A 368 -17.33 -5.40 -11.34
CA LEU A 368 -16.21 -6.19 -10.85
C LEU A 368 -15.72 -5.59 -9.53
N VAL A 369 -15.76 -6.38 -8.46
CA VAL A 369 -15.27 -6.00 -7.13
C VAL A 369 -14.03 -6.83 -6.82
N ILE A 370 -12.93 -6.16 -6.52
CA ILE A 370 -11.67 -6.76 -6.07
C ILE A 370 -11.47 -6.35 -4.60
N SER A 371 -11.80 -7.27 -3.70
CA SER A 371 -11.61 -7.09 -2.25
C SER A 371 -10.18 -7.46 -1.89
N ILE A 372 -9.43 -6.49 -1.37
CA ILE A 372 -8.03 -6.62 -0.97
C ILE A 372 -7.92 -7.00 0.51
N GLN A 373 -8.73 -6.37 1.37
CA GLN A 373 -8.85 -6.66 2.81
C GLN A 373 -10.29 -6.35 3.28
N PRO A 374 -10.82 -7.02 4.33
CA PRO A 374 -10.15 -8.01 5.17
C PRO A 374 -10.08 -9.40 4.52
N ASP A 375 -11.06 -9.72 3.69
CA ASP A 375 -11.12 -10.96 2.93
C ASP A 375 -10.78 -10.72 1.47
N GLU A 376 -9.91 -11.59 0.95
CA GLU A 376 -9.36 -11.53 -0.40
C GLU A 376 -10.31 -12.27 -1.35
N ASN A 377 -10.96 -11.52 -2.24
CA ASN A 377 -11.99 -12.04 -3.14
C ASN A 377 -12.06 -11.23 -4.43
N ILE A 378 -12.45 -11.87 -5.54
CA ILE A 378 -12.85 -11.19 -6.77
C ILE A 378 -14.28 -11.63 -7.10
N SER A 379 -15.20 -10.68 -7.28
CA SER A 379 -16.59 -10.96 -7.62
C SER A 379 -17.01 -10.19 -8.87
N LEU A 380 -17.54 -10.89 -9.86
CA LEU A 380 -18.14 -10.29 -11.05
C LEU A 380 -19.66 -10.43 -11.00
N THR A 381 -20.37 -9.33 -10.74
CA THR A 381 -21.84 -9.29 -10.80
C THR A 381 -22.31 -9.17 -12.25
N MET A 382 -23.15 -10.13 -12.68
CA MET A 382 -23.75 -10.14 -14.02
C MET A 382 -25.25 -10.46 -13.98
N MET A 383 -25.97 -10.15 -15.06
CA MET A 383 -27.40 -10.45 -15.18
C MET A 383 -27.64 -11.88 -15.68
N ALA A 384 -28.37 -12.69 -14.91
CA ALA A 384 -28.75 -14.05 -15.29
C ALA A 384 -30.28 -14.23 -15.29
N LYS A 385 -30.78 -15.20 -16.07
CA LYS A 385 -32.19 -15.59 -16.04
C LYS A 385 -32.57 -16.11 -14.66
N GLN A 386 -33.66 -15.59 -14.09
CA GLN A 386 -34.28 -16.18 -12.90
C GLN A 386 -34.84 -17.58 -13.24
N PRO A 387 -34.42 -18.66 -12.55
CA PRO A 387 -34.96 -20.00 -12.80
C PRO A 387 -36.49 -20.04 -12.54
N GLY A 388 -37.23 -20.66 -13.46
CA GLY A 388 -38.68 -20.77 -13.38
C GLY A 388 -39.35 -21.03 -14.73
N LEU A 389 -40.67 -21.20 -14.69
CA LEU A 389 -41.53 -21.30 -15.87
C LEU A 389 -41.94 -19.90 -16.34
N ASP A 390 -41.40 -19.45 -17.47
CA ASP A 390 -41.52 -18.07 -17.98
C ASP A 390 -42.90 -17.73 -18.59
N ARG A 391 -44.00 -18.22 -18.01
CA ARG A 391 -45.37 -17.93 -18.50
C ARG A 391 -45.72 -16.44 -18.48
N GLY A 392 -45.00 -15.64 -17.72
CA GLY A 392 -45.07 -14.16 -17.70
C GLY A 392 -43.88 -13.46 -18.38
N GLY A 393 -43.06 -14.17 -19.16
CA GLY A 393 -41.84 -13.66 -19.78
C GLY A 393 -40.57 -13.88 -18.96
N ILE A 394 -39.42 -13.68 -19.63
CA ILE A 394 -38.08 -13.81 -19.03
C ILE A 394 -37.87 -12.69 -18.02
N ARG A 395 -37.53 -13.06 -16.77
CA ARG A 395 -37.02 -12.14 -15.76
C ARG A 395 -35.53 -12.36 -15.56
N LEU A 396 -34.80 -11.27 -15.36
CA LEU A 396 -33.37 -11.27 -15.08
C LEU A 396 -33.13 -10.82 -13.63
N ARG A 397 -32.05 -11.30 -13.03
CA ARG A 397 -31.56 -10.87 -11.72
C ARG A 397 -30.03 -10.83 -11.75
N GLU A 398 -29.44 -9.93 -10.97
CA GLU A 398 -28.02 -9.98 -10.68
C GLU A 398 -27.63 -11.31 -10.00
N VAL A 399 -26.50 -11.85 -10.42
CA VAL A 399 -25.85 -13.04 -9.85
C VAL A 399 -24.34 -12.77 -9.79
N PRO A 400 -23.70 -12.95 -8.62
CA PRO A 400 -22.24 -12.86 -8.51
C PRO A 400 -21.58 -14.13 -9.03
N LEU A 401 -20.51 -13.97 -9.80
CA LEU A 401 -19.50 -14.99 -10.03
C LEU A 401 -18.32 -14.70 -9.10
N ASP A 402 -18.27 -15.38 -7.96
CA ASP A 402 -17.19 -15.22 -6.98
C ASP A 402 -16.00 -16.15 -7.30
N ILE A 403 -14.84 -15.57 -7.54
CA ILE A 403 -13.54 -16.26 -7.49
C ILE A 403 -13.01 -16.15 -6.06
N ARG A 404 -13.54 -17.00 -5.18
CA ARG A 404 -13.11 -17.06 -3.78
C ARG A 404 -11.76 -17.78 -3.69
N MET A 405 -10.70 -17.02 -3.41
CA MET A 405 -9.37 -17.54 -3.08
C MET A 405 -9.37 -18.74 -2.11
N PRO A 406 -10.16 -18.77 -1.00
CA PRO A 406 -10.15 -19.92 -0.07
C PRO A 406 -10.65 -21.26 -0.64
N ASN A 407 -11.27 -21.30 -1.84
CA ASN A 407 -11.68 -22.57 -2.46
C ASN A 407 -10.72 -23.01 -3.59
N ALA A 408 -10.02 -22.08 -4.24
CA ALA A 408 -9.04 -22.40 -5.28
C ALA A 408 -7.62 -22.65 -4.71
N PHE A 409 -7.33 -22.04 -3.56
CA PHE A 409 -6.03 -22.08 -2.88
C PHE A 409 -6.20 -22.34 -1.37
N ALA A 410 -7.14 -23.21 -1.00
CA ALA A 410 -7.44 -23.57 0.40
C ALA A 410 -6.18 -23.99 1.20
N ASP A 411 -5.24 -24.64 0.50
CA ASP A 411 -4.00 -25.18 1.07
C ASP A 411 -2.88 -24.13 1.19
N VAL A 412 -3.10 -22.88 0.76
CA VAL A 412 -2.09 -21.82 0.70
C VAL A 412 -2.26 -20.83 1.85
N ARG A 413 -1.23 -20.72 2.69
CA ARG A 413 -1.17 -19.74 3.80
C ARG A 413 -1.20 -18.31 3.27
N LYS A 414 -2.15 -17.48 3.75
CA LYS A 414 -2.11 -16.02 3.58
C LYS A 414 -0.80 -15.48 4.20
N ARG A 415 0.00 -14.77 3.39
CA ARG A 415 1.30 -14.21 3.80
C ARG A 415 1.17 -12.75 4.25
N ILE A 416 2.03 -12.33 5.16
CA ILE A 416 2.21 -10.90 5.46
C ILE A 416 2.87 -10.26 4.22
N ALA A 417 2.44 -9.06 3.81
CA ALA A 417 2.95 -8.41 2.59
C ALA A 417 4.49 -8.24 2.58
N TYR A 418 5.11 -8.06 3.75
CA TYR A 418 6.56 -8.00 3.89
C TYR A 418 7.25 -9.34 3.59
N GLU A 419 6.58 -10.50 3.67
CA GLU A 419 7.17 -11.79 3.23
C GLU A 419 7.51 -11.74 1.73
N ARG A 420 6.63 -11.17 0.89
CA ARG A 420 6.91 -10.97 -0.53
C ARG A 420 8.06 -9.99 -0.75
N LEU A 421 7.98 -8.82 -0.12
CA LEU A 421 8.99 -7.77 -0.28
C LEU A 421 10.37 -8.18 0.24
N TRP A 422 10.46 -9.05 1.26
CA TRP A 422 11.73 -9.61 1.70
C TRP A 422 12.38 -10.51 0.66
N ILE A 423 11.63 -11.43 0.05
CA ILE A 423 12.15 -12.27 -1.05
C ILE A 423 12.65 -11.37 -2.17
N ASP A 424 11.82 -10.44 -2.64
CA ASP A 424 12.17 -9.59 -3.78
C ASP A 424 13.38 -8.68 -3.51
N LEU A 425 13.54 -8.16 -2.28
CA LEU A 425 14.76 -7.41 -1.90
C LEU A 425 16.00 -8.30 -1.86
N ILE A 426 15.90 -9.50 -1.28
CA ILE A 426 16.99 -10.47 -1.18
C ILE A 426 17.42 -10.94 -2.58
N GLU A 427 16.49 -11.20 -3.50
CA GLU A 427 16.76 -11.61 -4.87
C GLU A 427 17.12 -10.45 -5.82
N GLY A 428 16.84 -9.20 -5.41
CA GLY A 428 17.11 -8.01 -6.22
C GLY A 428 16.10 -7.80 -7.34
N LEU A 429 14.80 -7.98 -7.04
CA LEU A 429 13.67 -7.85 -7.97
C LEU A 429 12.86 -6.58 -7.68
N PRO A 430 13.13 -5.43 -8.34
CA PRO A 430 12.52 -4.15 -7.99
C PRO A 430 11.08 -3.95 -8.51
N THR A 431 10.41 -4.99 -9.02
CA THR A 431 9.07 -4.89 -9.66
C THR A 431 7.99 -4.37 -8.71
N LEU A 432 8.00 -4.80 -7.44
CA LEU A 432 7.02 -4.40 -6.42
C LEU A 432 7.48 -3.20 -5.57
N PHE A 433 8.49 -2.44 -6.03
CA PHE A 433 9.05 -1.31 -5.32
C PHE A 433 8.88 -0.02 -6.13
N VAL A 434 8.61 1.07 -5.42
CA VAL A 434 8.26 2.34 -6.06
C VAL A 434 9.52 2.99 -6.65
N ARG A 435 9.49 3.30 -7.95
CA ARG A 435 10.60 4.01 -8.61
C ARG A 435 10.61 5.50 -8.22
N ARG A 436 11.77 6.16 -8.25
CA ARG A 436 11.92 7.59 -7.91
C ARG A 436 10.89 8.47 -8.61
N ASP A 437 10.74 8.29 -9.92
CA ASP A 437 9.85 9.08 -10.77
C ASP A 437 8.36 8.73 -10.61
N GLU A 438 8.02 7.57 -10.02
CA GLU A 438 6.68 7.32 -9.48
C GLU A 438 6.42 8.18 -8.25
N VAL A 439 7.36 8.22 -7.29
CA VAL A 439 7.23 9.00 -6.04
C VAL A 439 7.12 10.49 -6.32
N GLU A 440 7.94 11.02 -7.24
CA GLU A 440 7.90 12.43 -7.66
C GLU A 440 6.57 12.78 -8.35
N ALA A 441 6.06 11.92 -9.24
CA ALA A 441 4.76 12.14 -9.89
C ALA A 441 3.58 12.06 -8.89
N GLN A 442 3.65 11.16 -7.91
CA GLN A 442 2.69 11.09 -6.80
C GLN A 442 2.69 12.40 -5.99
N TRP A 443 3.87 12.89 -5.60
CA TRP A 443 3.99 14.12 -4.81
C TRP A 443 3.54 15.37 -5.58
N GLN A 444 3.89 15.48 -6.86
CA GLN A 444 3.46 16.61 -7.70
C GLN A 444 1.93 16.75 -7.73
N TRP A 445 1.20 15.64 -7.82
CA TRP A 445 -0.27 15.64 -7.82
C TRP A 445 -0.86 15.93 -6.42
N ILE A 446 -0.24 15.38 -5.36
CA ILE A 446 -0.67 15.55 -3.96
C ILE A 446 -0.42 16.98 -3.47
N ASP A 447 0.68 17.61 -3.85
CA ASP A 447 0.97 18.99 -3.45
C ASP A 447 0.09 20.00 -4.17
N ALA A 448 -0.27 19.76 -5.43
CA ALA A 448 -1.28 20.58 -6.13
C ALA A 448 -2.64 20.55 -5.39
N ILE A 449 -3.07 19.38 -4.90
CA ILE A 449 -4.29 19.25 -4.07
C ILE A 449 -4.17 20.09 -2.80
N ARG A 450 -3.04 20.00 -2.09
CA ARG A 450 -2.80 20.74 -0.84
C ARG A 450 -2.75 22.24 -1.03
N GLU A 451 -2.06 22.70 -2.07
CA GLU A 451 -2.03 24.12 -2.46
C GLU A 451 -3.44 24.60 -2.82
N GLY A 452 -4.22 23.78 -3.52
CA GLY A 452 -5.63 24.03 -3.80
C GLY A 452 -6.50 24.10 -2.55
N TRP A 453 -6.28 23.26 -1.53
CA TRP A 453 -6.96 23.34 -0.24
C TRP A 453 -6.60 24.61 0.52
N ALA A 454 -5.31 24.93 0.61
CA ALA A 454 -4.82 26.13 1.31
C ALA A 454 -5.32 27.43 0.65
N THR A 455 -5.24 27.52 -0.68
CA THR A 455 -5.69 28.69 -1.47
C THR A 455 -7.19 28.95 -1.30
N ASN A 456 -8.00 27.91 -1.16
CA ASN A 456 -9.44 28.00 -0.93
C ASN A 456 -9.84 28.06 0.56
N SER A 457 -8.87 28.06 1.49
CA SER A 457 -9.11 27.94 2.94
C SER A 457 -10.05 26.77 3.29
N MET A 458 -9.85 25.61 2.65
CA MET A 458 -10.65 24.42 2.89
C MET A 458 -10.29 23.78 4.23
N SER A 459 -11.26 23.69 5.14
CA SER A 459 -11.13 22.98 6.42
C SER A 459 -11.87 21.64 6.43
N PRO A 460 -11.44 20.65 7.24
CA PRO A 460 -12.10 19.35 7.33
C PRO A 460 -13.55 19.46 7.83
N LYS A 461 -14.48 18.79 7.12
CA LYS A 461 -15.88 18.72 7.55
C LYS A 461 -16.04 17.67 8.67
N PRO A 462 -16.81 17.95 9.74
CA PRO A 462 -17.03 16.96 10.79
C PRO A 462 -17.82 15.76 10.25
N TYR A 463 -17.45 14.57 10.70
CA TYR A 463 -18.27 13.35 10.54
C TYR A 463 -18.25 12.53 11.83
N ALA A 464 -19.37 11.89 12.19
CA ALA A 464 -19.42 11.07 13.38
C ALA A 464 -18.58 9.80 13.17
N ALA A 465 -17.73 9.45 14.15
CA ALA A 465 -17.04 8.17 14.14
C ALA A 465 -18.06 7.02 14.00
N GLY A 466 -17.84 6.15 13.02
CA GLY A 466 -18.76 5.08 12.63
C GLY A 466 -19.66 5.37 11.43
N THR A 467 -19.53 6.52 10.75
CA THR A 467 -20.20 6.81 9.46
C THR A 467 -19.21 6.77 8.28
N TRP A 468 -19.71 6.73 7.04
CA TRP A 468 -18.91 6.74 5.80
C TRP A 468 -18.27 8.10 5.44
N GLY A 469 -17.88 8.89 6.45
CA GLY A 469 -17.35 10.25 6.28
C GLY A 469 -18.44 11.33 6.21
N PRO A 470 -18.08 12.56 5.79
CA PRO A 470 -19.02 13.68 5.69
C PRO A 470 -20.04 13.48 4.56
N ALA A 471 -21.27 14.01 4.72
CA ALA A 471 -22.31 13.95 3.67
C ALA A 471 -21.88 14.57 2.32
N ALA A 472 -20.93 15.50 2.33
CA ALA A 472 -20.33 16.04 1.12
C ALA A 472 -19.61 14.99 0.26
N ALA A 473 -19.09 13.91 0.85
CA ALA A 473 -18.42 12.82 0.12
C ALA A 473 -19.41 11.97 -0.70
N ILE A 474 -20.66 11.85 -0.23
CA ILE A 474 -21.76 11.26 -1.02
C ILE A 474 -22.13 12.21 -2.17
N ALA A 475 -22.29 13.51 -1.85
CA ALA A 475 -22.58 14.53 -2.86
C ALA A 475 -21.47 14.70 -3.92
N LEU A 476 -20.24 14.22 -3.68
CA LEU A 476 -19.15 14.23 -4.66
C LEU A 476 -19.44 13.31 -5.84
N THR A 477 -19.96 12.10 -5.60
CA THR A 477 -20.26 11.11 -6.64
C THR A 477 -21.67 11.25 -7.21
N GLU A 478 -22.64 11.64 -6.38
CA GLU A 478 -24.04 11.80 -6.79
C GLU A 478 -24.24 12.91 -7.84
N ARG A 479 -23.30 13.88 -7.91
CA ARG A 479 -23.24 14.89 -9.00
C ARG A 479 -23.13 14.26 -10.39
N ASP A 480 -22.53 13.08 -10.48
CA ASP A 480 -22.35 12.32 -11.72
C ASP A 480 -23.37 11.16 -11.83
N GLY A 481 -24.36 11.08 -10.92
CA GLY A 481 -25.31 9.97 -10.83
C GLY A 481 -24.70 8.67 -10.25
N VAL A 482 -23.57 8.77 -9.54
CA VAL A 482 -22.84 7.63 -8.98
C VAL A 482 -23.03 7.56 -7.47
N SER A 483 -23.35 6.38 -6.95
CA SER A 483 -23.33 6.08 -5.51
C SER A 483 -22.08 5.28 -5.13
N TRP A 484 -21.58 5.46 -3.90
CA TRP A 484 -20.49 4.63 -3.36
C TRP A 484 -20.93 3.17 -3.18
N ASN A 485 -19.99 2.25 -3.36
CA ASN A 485 -20.12 0.87 -2.92
C ASN A 485 -19.84 0.79 -1.40
N ASP A 486 -20.88 0.70 -0.57
CA ASP A 486 -20.81 0.77 0.90
C ASP A 486 -21.06 -0.59 1.58
#